data_AF-A0A1M2VQN6-F1
#
_entry.id   AF-A0A1M2VQN6-F1
#
_cell.length_a   1.000
_cell.length_b   1.000
_cell.length_c   1.000
_cell.angle_alpha   90.00
_cell.angle_beta   90.00
_cell.angle_gamma   90.00
#
_symmetry.space_group_name_H-M   'P 1'
#
loop_
_entity.id
_entity.type
_entity.pdbx_description
1 polymer ?
#
loop_
_entity_poly.entity_id
_entity_poly.type
_entity_poly.pdbx_seq_one_letter_code
_entity_poly.pdbx_strand_id
1 'polypeptide(L)'
;MAPKVTLCSTATTINLAVSALSIQSIILVDCEAQDLGRPDGVLSLISLSDPLAKHVFLIDALAFPSTYPVPPRSKSKSKSKSLPPPPPRPHPTLASLLALLSLPRITKVLWDGRADALELQLCYGLTISPVLDLTAGKGLIQKHRYTTEI
;
A
#
# COMPACT_ATOMS: atom_id res chain seq x y z
N MET A 1 -5.91 -2.06 -27.11
CA MET A 1 -6.80 -2.99 -26.38
C MET A 1 -6.98 -2.41 -24.99
N ALA A 2 -8.21 -2.35 -24.46
CA ALA A 2 -8.46 -1.80 -23.13
C ALA A 2 -7.85 -2.69 -22.04
N PRO A 3 -7.43 -2.13 -20.89
CA PRO A 3 -6.91 -2.91 -19.77
C PRO A 3 -8.00 -3.83 -19.20
N LYS A 4 -7.61 -5.04 -18.77
CA LYS A 4 -8.51 -5.92 -18.01
C LYS A 4 -8.45 -5.51 -16.54
N VAL A 5 -9.51 -4.86 -16.07
CA VAL A 5 -9.64 -4.41 -14.68
C VAL A 5 -10.38 -5.45 -13.84
N THR A 6 -9.91 -5.73 -12.63
CA THR A 6 -10.54 -6.65 -11.67
C THR A 6 -10.60 -5.99 -10.29
N LEU A 7 -11.80 -5.87 -9.73
CA LEU A 7 -12.01 -5.47 -8.34
C LEU A 7 -11.69 -6.66 -7.43
N CYS A 8 -10.86 -6.44 -6.43
CA CYS A 8 -10.43 -7.42 -5.45
C CYS A 8 -10.98 -7.08 -4.07
N SER A 9 -12.13 -7.66 -3.72
CA SER A 9 -12.79 -7.54 -2.41
C SER A 9 -12.99 -8.90 -1.72
N THR A 10 -12.45 -9.98 -2.29
CA THR A 10 -12.56 -11.35 -1.76
C THR A 10 -11.22 -12.09 -1.80
N ALA A 11 -11.08 -13.16 -1.01
CA ALA A 11 -9.85 -13.98 -1.03
C ALA A 11 -9.53 -14.55 -2.43
N THR A 12 -10.54 -14.97 -3.18
CA THR A 12 -10.36 -15.51 -4.53
C THR A 12 -9.76 -14.47 -5.49
N THR A 13 -10.27 -13.24 -5.44
CA THR A 13 -9.80 -12.15 -6.30
C THR A 13 -8.41 -11.63 -5.88
N ILE A 14 -8.08 -11.67 -4.58
CA ILE A 14 -6.72 -11.43 -4.09
C ILE A 14 -5.73 -12.50 -4.61
N ASN A 15 -6.08 -13.78 -4.50
CA ASN A 15 -5.22 -14.87 -4.99
C ASN A 15 -5.00 -14.78 -6.51
N LEU A 16 -6.00 -14.33 -7.26
CA LEU A 16 -5.89 -14.10 -8.69
C LEU A 16 -4.90 -12.95 -8.98
N ALA A 17 -4.98 -11.84 -8.24
CA ALA A 17 -4.03 -10.74 -8.36
C ALA A 17 -2.60 -11.18 -8.04
N VAL A 18 -2.41 -11.91 -6.93
CA VAL A 18 -1.09 -12.44 -6.53
C VAL A 18 -0.52 -13.35 -7.61
N SER A 19 -1.32 -14.28 -8.14
CA SER A 19 -0.87 -15.20 -9.18
C SER A 19 -0.41 -14.46 -10.43
N ALA A 20 -1.19 -13.49 -10.91
CA ALA A 20 -0.88 -12.71 -12.10
C ALA A 20 0.36 -11.80 -11.94
N LEU A 21 0.54 -11.22 -10.75
CA LEU A 21 1.62 -10.28 -10.46
C LEU A 21 2.92 -10.97 -10.02
N SER A 22 2.86 -12.20 -9.50
CA SER A 22 4.02 -12.92 -8.95
C SER A 22 5.14 -13.24 -9.95
N ILE A 23 4.79 -13.30 -11.23
CA ILE A 23 5.72 -13.57 -12.34
C ILE A 23 6.41 -12.28 -12.84
N GLN A 24 5.93 -11.11 -12.41
CA GLN A 24 6.46 -9.84 -12.86
C GLN A 24 7.68 -9.43 -12.03
N SER A 25 8.66 -8.81 -12.69
CA SER A 25 9.80 -8.16 -12.01
C SER A 25 9.48 -6.71 -11.61
N ILE A 26 8.39 -6.15 -12.13
CA ILE A 26 7.93 -4.78 -11.89
C ILE A 26 6.41 -4.81 -11.67
N ILE A 27 5.94 -4.06 -10.67
CA ILE A 27 4.52 -3.82 -10.41
C ILE A 27 4.33 -2.31 -10.28
N LEU A 28 3.31 -1.76 -10.94
CA LEU A 28 2.90 -0.37 -10.74
C LEU A 28 1.95 -0.31 -9.55
N VAL A 29 2.16 0.65 -8.64
CA VAL A 29 1.39 0.81 -7.40
C VAL A 29 0.91 2.25 -7.27
N ASP A 30 -0.35 2.40 -6.88
CA ASP A 30 -1.00 3.67 -6.59
C ASP A 30 -2.08 3.45 -5.53
N CYS A 31 -2.29 4.40 -4.62
CA CYS A 31 -3.23 4.30 -3.51
C CYS A 31 -4.20 5.49 -3.50
N GLU A 32 -5.47 5.20 -3.18
CA GLU A 32 -6.49 6.22 -2.97
C GLU A 32 -7.00 6.15 -1.55
N ALA A 33 -7.02 7.30 -0.87
CA ALA A 33 -7.47 7.42 0.51
C ALA A 33 -8.30 8.69 0.71
N GLN A 34 -9.16 8.63 1.72
CA GLN A 34 -9.66 9.85 2.33
C GLN A 34 -8.52 10.48 3.14
N ASP A 35 -8.17 11.73 2.83
CA ASP A 35 -7.10 12.48 3.52
C ASP A 35 -5.72 11.78 3.44
N LEU A 36 -5.31 11.34 2.23
CA LEU A 36 -4.04 10.66 1.95
C LEU A 36 -2.83 11.36 2.58
N GLY A 37 -1.99 10.59 3.27
CA GLY A 37 -0.77 11.06 3.93
C GLY A 37 -0.99 11.68 5.31
N ARG A 38 -2.19 11.54 5.89
CA ARG A 38 -2.50 11.99 7.26
C ARG A 38 -2.65 10.81 8.22
N PRO A 39 -2.27 10.98 9.51
CA PRO A 39 -2.41 9.91 10.50
C PRO A 39 -3.84 9.40 10.71
N ASP A 40 -4.85 10.22 10.39
CA ASP A 40 -6.27 9.91 10.47
C ASP A 40 -6.92 9.66 9.11
N GLY A 41 -6.11 9.57 8.05
CA GLY A 41 -6.56 9.18 6.72
C GLY A 41 -7.08 7.74 6.69
N VAL A 42 -7.92 7.45 5.70
CA VAL A 42 -8.49 6.11 5.49
C VAL A 42 -8.17 5.65 4.08
N LEU A 43 -7.19 4.75 3.97
CA LEU A 43 -6.89 4.04 2.73
C LEU A 43 -8.12 3.25 2.28
N SER A 44 -8.58 3.54 1.05
CA SER A 44 -9.81 2.96 0.49
C SER A 44 -9.53 2.03 -0.68
N LEU A 45 -8.53 2.35 -1.51
CA LEU A 45 -8.19 1.56 -2.68
C LEU A 45 -6.67 1.44 -2.84
N ILE A 46 -6.21 0.27 -3.27
CA ILE A 46 -4.85 0.09 -3.79
C ILE A 46 -4.98 -0.39 -5.24
N SER A 47 -4.42 0.35 -6.18
CA SER A 47 -4.29 -0.06 -7.58
C SER A 47 -2.95 -0.75 -7.79
N LEU A 48 -3.00 -1.96 -8.36
CA LEU A 48 -1.82 -2.74 -8.72
C LEU A 48 -1.92 -3.17 -10.18
N SER A 49 -0.84 -3.06 -10.94
CA SER A 49 -0.84 -3.56 -12.32
C SER A 49 0.49 -4.12 -12.77
N ASP A 50 0.44 -4.93 -13.83
CA ASP A 50 1.63 -5.31 -14.58
C ASP A 50 2.25 -4.08 -15.29
N PRO A 51 3.51 -4.17 -15.76
CA PRO A 51 4.23 -3.00 -16.29
C PRO A 51 3.60 -2.34 -17.52
N LEU A 52 2.73 -3.07 -18.24
CA LEU A 52 2.05 -2.58 -19.43
C LEU A 52 0.57 -2.27 -19.17
N ALA A 53 0.14 -2.32 -17.90
CA ALA A 53 -1.24 -2.19 -17.46
C ALA A 53 -2.21 -3.10 -18.25
N LYS A 54 -1.78 -4.30 -18.68
CA LYS A 54 -2.70 -5.25 -19.34
C LYS A 54 -3.71 -5.82 -18.36
N HIS A 55 -3.28 -6.04 -17.13
CA HIS A 55 -4.07 -6.43 -15.98
C HIS A 55 -3.94 -5.38 -14.88
N VAL A 56 -5.07 -4.85 -14.44
CA VAL A 56 -5.18 -3.89 -13.34
C VAL A 56 -6.05 -4.51 -12.25
N PHE A 57 -5.54 -4.56 -11.03
CA PHE A 57 -6.21 -5.05 -9.85
C PHE A 57 -6.50 -3.89 -8.91
N LEU A 58 -7.77 -3.67 -8.61
CA LEU A 58 -8.23 -2.64 -7.68
C LEU A 58 -8.55 -3.34 -6.35
N ILE A 59 -7.68 -3.22 -5.36
CA ILE A 59 -7.84 -3.83 -4.05
C ILE A 59 -8.73 -2.93 -3.19
N ASP A 60 -9.89 -3.43 -2.80
CA ASP A 60 -10.78 -2.75 -1.87
C ASP A 60 -10.20 -2.87 -0.44
N ALA A 61 -9.51 -1.83 0.02
CA ALA A 61 -8.88 -1.83 1.33
C ALA A 61 -9.92 -1.85 2.46
N LEU A 62 -11.13 -1.31 2.22
CA LEU A 62 -12.21 -1.28 3.20
C LEU A 62 -12.82 -2.67 3.43
N ALA A 63 -12.78 -3.55 2.44
CA ALA A 63 -13.16 -4.95 2.59
C ALA A 63 -12.17 -5.76 3.44
N PHE A 64 -10.97 -5.23 3.69
CA PHE A 64 -9.88 -5.90 4.39
C PHE A 64 -9.23 -5.04 5.49
N PRO A 65 -10.03 -4.57 6.46
CA PRO A 65 -9.54 -3.64 7.46
C PRO A 65 -8.38 -4.25 8.28
N SER A 66 -7.35 -3.45 8.52
CA SER A 66 -6.33 -3.83 9.49
C SER A 66 -6.88 -3.70 10.91
N THR A 67 -6.41 -4.57 11.80
CA THR A 67 -6.83 -4.59 13.20
C THR A 67 -5.90 -3.74 14.05
N TYR A 68 -5.96 -2.40 13.94
CA TYR A 68 -5.24 -1.49 14.84
C TYR A 68 -6.12 -0.49 15.58
N PRO A 69 -5.76 -0.13 16.84
CA PRO A 69 -6.51 0.83 17.61
C PRO A 69 -6.21 2.20 17.04
N VAL A 70 -7.12 2.68 16.18
CA VAL A 70 -7.27 4.11 15.98
C VAL A 70 -7.38 4.72 17.38
N PRO A 71 -6.48 5.62 17.84
CA PRO A 71 -6.76 6.33 19.07
C PRO A 71 -8.14 6.94 18.90
N PRO A 72 -9.10 6.67 19.79
CA PRO A 72 -10.47 7.10 19.60
C PRO A 72 -10.45 8.59 19.32
N ARG A 73 -11.27 9.01 18.36
CA ARG A 73 -11.53 10.40 17.99
C ARG A 73 -11.82 11.18 19.28
N SER A 74 -10.79 11.74 19.89
CA SER A 74 -10.88 12.39 21.18
C SER A 74 -10.40 13.81 20.99
N LYS A 75 -11.39 14.71 20.97
CA LYS A 75 -11.20 16.01 21.61
C LYS A 75 -10.80 15.71 23.05
N SER A 76 -9.52 15.71 23.38
CA SER A 76 -9.00 16.00 24.73
C SER A 76 -7.48 15.93 24.76
N LYS A 77 -6.87 17.05 25.15
CA LYS A 77 -5.46 17.14 25.54
C LYS A 77 -5.26 16.39 26.85
N SER A 78 -4.58 15.26 26.82
CA SER A 78 -3.98 14.68 28.02
C SER A 78 -2.57 14.19 27.69
N LYS A 79 -1.56 14.92 28.19
CA LYS A 79 -0.15 14.52 28.17
C LYS A 79 0.03 13.31 29.08
N SER A 80 0.06 12.10 28.54
CA SER A 80 0.73 10.96 29.19
C SER A 80 1.83 10.46 28.26
N LYS A 81 2.98 10.09 28.83
CA LYS A 81 4.04 9.36 28.12
C LYS A 81 3.51 7.95 27.84
N SER A 82 2.79 7.76 26.74
CA SER A 82 2.35 6.45 26.29
C SER A 82 3.49 5.75 25.53
N LEU A 83 3.65 4.45 25.76
CA LEU A 83 4.42 3.56 24.87
C LEU A 83 3.94 3.75 23.41
N PRO A 84 4.82 3.59 22.41
CA PRO A 84 4.39 3.64 21.02
C PRO A 84 3.29 2.59 20.79
N PRO A 85 2.24 2.93 20.02
CA PRO A 85 1.21 1.96 19.67
C PRO A 85 1.85 0.75 18.97
N PRO A 86 1.29 -0.45 19.13
CA PRO A 86 1.86 -1.61 18.46
C PRO A 86 1.75 -1.46 16.90
N PRO A 87 2.37 -2.32 16.08
CA PRO A 87 2.40 -2.15 14.62
C PRO A 87 1.20 -2.81 13.90
N PRO A 88 0.56 -2.15 12.90
CA PRO A 88 -0.58 -2.63 12.11
C PRO A 88 -0.66 -4.15 11.89
N ARG A 89 -1.84 -4.76 12.07
CA ARG A 89 -2.11 -6.19 11.85
C ARG A 89 -3.07 -6.30 10.67
N PRO A 90 -2.58 -6.59 9.46
CA PRO A 90 -3.40 -6.70 8.27
C PRO A 90 -4.46 -7.81 8.37
N HIS A 91 -5.52 -7.65 7.60
CA HIS A 91 -6.47 -8.74 7.40
C HIS A 91 -5.76 -9.97 6.78
N PRO A 92 -5.97 -11.20 7.29
CA PRO A 92 -5.25 -12.39 6.84
C PRO A 92 -5.34 -12.65 5.33
N THR A 93 -6.48 -12.28 4.71
CA THR A 93 -6.67 -12.41 3.26
C THR A 93 -5.66 -11.61 2.44
N LEU A 94 -5.13 -10.50 2.96
CA LEU A 94 -4.11 -9.71 2.26
C LEU A 94 -2.69 -10.26 2.43
N ALA A 95 -2.46 -11.25 3.32
CA ALA A 95 -1.11 -11.69 3.69
C ALA A 95 -0.24 -12.06 2.48
N SER A 96 -0.77 -12.83 1.52
CA SER A 96 -0.05 -13.22 0.30
C SER A 96 0.29 -12.03 -0.60
N LEU A 97 -0.60 -11.04 -0.67
CA LEU A 97 -0.37 -9.82 -1.46
C LEU A 97 0.67 -8.91 -0.82
N LEU A 98 0.60 -8.71 0.51
CA LEU A 98 1.57 -7.90 1.24
C LEU A 98 2.96 -8.56 1.21
N ALA A 99 3.02 -9.89 1.31
CA ALA A 99 4.25 -10.65 1.13
C ALA A 99 4.82 -10.46 -0.28
N LEU A 100 3.97 -10.50 -1.31
CA LEU A 100 4.37 -10.24 -2.69
C LEU A 100 5.00 -8.84 -2.85
N LEU A 101 4.34 -7.80 -2.32
CA LEU A 101 4.83 -6.42 -2.40
C LEU A 101 6.12 -6.20 -1.60
N SER A 102 6.41 -7.05 -0.61
CA SER A 102 7.66 -7.02 0.17
C SER A 102 8.83 -7.71 -0.53
N LEU A 103 8.61 -8.42 -1.64
CA LEU A 103 9.67 -9.20 -2.30
C LEU A 103 10.74 -8.29 -2.91
N PRO A 104 12.04 -8.56 -2.66
CA PRO A 104 13.12 -7.73 -3.18
C PRO A 104 13.35 -7.89 -4.69
N ARG A 105 12.88 -9.00 -5.27
CA ARG A 105 12.98 -9.26 -6.71
C ARG A 105 11.96 -8.50 -7.56
N ILE A 106 10.94 -7.91 -6.91
CA ILE A 106 9.87 -7.18 -7.58
C ILE A 106 10.04 -5.70 -7.27
N THR A 107 10.26 -4.89 -8.29
CA THR A 107 10.34 -3.44 -8.15
C THR A 107 8.94 -2.85 -8.13
N LYS A 108 8.62 -2.05 -7.12
CA LYS A 108 7.37 -1.29 -7.06
C LYS A 108 7.62 0.07 -7.69
N VAL A 109 6.90 0.39 -8.75
CA VAL A 109 6.99 1.69 -9.42
C VAL A 109 5.81 2.53 -8.96
N LEU A 110 6.08 3.72 -8.46
CA LEU A 110 5.07 4.67 -8.00
C LEU A 110 5.26 6.01 -8.69
N TRP A 111 4.21 6.82 -8.72
CA TRP A 111 4.27 8.19 -9.18
C TRP A 111 4.05 9.14 -8.00
N ASP A 112 5.08 9.90 -7.61
CA ASP A 112 5.08 10.69 -6.38
C ASP A 112 4.69 9.89 -5.13
N GLY A 113 5.24 8.67 -5.04
CA GLY A 113 4.76 7.57 -4.20
C GLY A 113 4.95 7.71 -2.69
N ARG A 114 5.31 8.89 -2.19
CA ARG A 114 5.60 9.12 -0.76
C ARG A 114 4.35 8.94 0.09
N ALA A 115 3.22 9.47 -0.38
CA ALA A 115 1.96 9.36 0.33
C ALA A 115 1.46 7.91 0.32
N ASP A 116 1.55 7.22 -0.81
CA ASP A 116 1.18 5.81 -0.96
C ASP A 116 1.97 4.90 -0.03
N ALA A 117 3.30 5.07 0.01
CA ALA A 117 4.17 4.28 0.87
C ALA A 117 3.85 4.49 2.36
N LEU A 118 3.56 5.74 2.74
CA LEU A 118 3.16 6.07 4.11
C LEU A 118 1.83 5.39 4.46
N GLU A 119 0.85 5.41 3.57
CA GLU A 119 -0.45 4.78 3.79
C GLU A 119 -0.36 3.25 3.90
N LEU A 120 0.43 2.61 3.04
CA LEU A 120 0.67 1.16 3.15
C LEU A 120 1.36 0.80 4.47
N GLN A 121 2.26 1.64 4.95
CA GLN A 121 2.92 1.46 6.24
C GLN A 121 1.97 1.71 7.42
N LEU A 122 1.17 2.78 7.39
CA LEU A 122 0.22 3.13 8.46
C LEU A 122 -0.95 2.15 8.53
N CYS A 123 -1.50 1.76 7.38
CA CYS A 123 -2.67 0.89 7.30
C CYS A 123 -2.28 -0.57 7.51
N TYR A 124 -1.19 -1.06 6.91
CA TYR A 124 -0.85 -2.49 6.89
C TYR A 124 0.52 -2.83 7.48
N GLY A 125 1.31 -1.84 7.93
CA GLY A 125 2.68 -2.11 8.37
C GLY A 125 3.58 -2.58 7.23
N LEU A 126 3.17 -2.32 5.98
CA LEU A 126 3.86 -2.80 4.79
C LEU A 126 4.97 -1.84 4.40
N THR A 127 6.21 -2.30 4.52
CA THR A 127 7.36 -1.62 3.92
C THR A 127 7.61 -2.14 2.51
N ILE A 128 7.32 -1.32 1.50
CA ILE A 128 7.60 -1.65 0.10
C ILE A 128 9.08 -1.41 -0.25
N SER A 129 9.75 -2.43 -0.80
CA SER A 129 11.16 -2.33 -1.24
C SER A 129 11.51 -3.46 -2.22
N PRO A 130 12.24 -3.22 -3.33
CA PRO A 130 12.73 -1.92 -3.81
C PRO A 130 11.63 -1.08 -4.47
N VAL A 131 11.74 0.24 -4.34
CA VAL A 131 10.85 1.23 -4.98
C VAL A 131 11.59 2.03 -6.04
N LEU A 132 10.91 2.26 -7.16
CA LEU A 132 11.25 3.24 -8.18
C LEU A 132 10.19 4.35 -8.13
N ASP A 133 10.50 5.48 -7.51
CA ASP A 133 9.57 6.61 -7.44
C ASP A 133 9.82 7.56 -8.63
N LEU A 134 8.76 7.81 -9.40
CA LEU A 134 8.76 8.70 -10.56
C LEU A 134 8.09 10.02 -10.17
N THR A 135 8.78 11.14 -10.33
CA THR A 135 8.20 12.47 -10.02
C THR A 135 8.31 13.40 -11.22
N ALA A 136 7.28 14.22 -11.44
CA ALA A 136 7.23 15.18 -12.56
C ALA A 136 8.30 16.29 -12.46
N GLY A 137 8.80 16.56 -11.25
CA GLY A 137 9.74 17.63 -10.99
C GLY A 137 11.16 17.11 -10.76
N LYS A 138 12.04 17.29 -11.77
CA LYS A 138 13.51 17.11 -11.76
C LYS A 138 14.11 15.83 -12.37
N GLY A 139 13.35 14.95 -13.03
CA GLY A 139 13.96 13.79 -13.72
C GLY A 139 14.80 12.88 -12.80
N LEU A 140 14.55 12.94 -11.49
CA LEU A 140 15.27 12.18 -10.48
C LEU A 140 14.56 10.84 -10.29
N ILE A 141 15.10 9.82 -10.94
CA ILE A 141 14.81 8.44 -10.57
C ILE A 141 15.42 8.20 -9.20
N GLN A 142 14.58 8.06 -8.18
CA GLN A 142 15.02 7.78 -6.83
C GLN A 142 14.76 6.31 -6.49
N LYS A 143 15.85 5.52 -6.38
CA LYS A 143 15.77 4.23 -5.68
C LYS A 143 15.69 4.55 -4.19
N HIS A 144 14.52 4.36 -3.61
CA HIS A 144 14.30 4.58 -2.19
C HIS A 144 13.99 3.27 -1.46
N ARG A 145 14.51 3.17 -0.25
CA ARG A 145 13.85 2.46 0.84
C ARG A 145 13.13 3.55 1.62
N TYR A 146 11.82 3.47 1.74
CA TYR A 146 11.10 4.29 2.72
C TYR A 146 11.41 3.70 4.10
N THR A 147 12.50 4.16 4.73
CA THR A 147 12.77 3.89 6.14
C THR A 147 12.28 5.08 6.94
N THR A 148 11.27 4.85 7.76
CA THR A 148 10.78 5.82 8.74
C THR A 148 11.83 5.96 9.83
N GLU A 149 12.66 6.99 9.79
CA GLU A 149 13.19 7.56 11.03
C GLU A 149 12.09 8.48 11.58
N ILE A 150 11.50 8.06 12.70
CA ILE A 150 10.55 8.86 13.50
C ILE A 150 11.36 9.66 14.52
#